data_AF-A0A1F7IZZ3-F1
#
_entry.id   AF-A0A1F7IZZ3-F1
#
_cell.length_a   1.000
_cell.length_b   1.000
_cell.length_c   1.000
_cell.angle_alpha   90.00
_cell.angle_beta   90.00
_cell.angle_gamma   90.00
#
_symmetry.space_group_name_H-M   'P 1'
#
loop_
_entity.id
_entity.type
_entity.pdbx_description
1 polymer ?
#
loop_
_entity_poly.entity_id
_entity_poly.type
_entity_poly.pdbx_seq_one_letter_code
_entity_poly.pdbx_strand_id
1 'polypeptide(L)'
;MKAKYPRLTTKLCHKCSSNLILVDVVVEKVEGQYGNITTSTYRCSNIECQQESDKELSLIMKRKKEKDKLNKKRLENIKRGRKKAKDEKLKRSGSRSMRAL
;
A
#
# COMPACT_ATOMS: atom_id res chain seq x y z
N MET A 1 1.46 15.29 -27.37
CA MET A 1 1.98 16.52 -26.72
C MET A 1 2.88 16.10 -25.56
N LYS A 2 4.20 16.36 -25.62
CA LYS A 2 5.11 16.09 -24.50
C LYS A 2 5.00 17.28 -23.54
N ALA A 3 4.31 17.10 -22.42
CA ALA A 3 4.26 18.13 -21.40
C ALA A 3 5.68 18.34 -20.84
N LYS A 4 6.14 19.61 -20.80
CA LYS A 4 7.42 19.97 -20.19
C LYS A 4 7.22 20.05 -18.67
N TYR A 5 7.79 19.10 -17.96
CA TYR A 5 7.91 19.11 -16.49
C TYR A 5 9.38 19.34 -16.11
N PRO A 6 9.68 19.95 -14.95
CA PRO A 6 8.73 20.47 -13.95
C PRO A 6 8.12 21.82 -14.36
N ARG A 7 6.89 22.11 -13.91
CA ARG A 7 6.23 23.41 -14.11
C ARG A 7 5.62 23.95 -12.83
N LEU A 8 5.77 25.25 -12.59
CA LEU A 8 5.06 25.93 -11.50
C LEU A 8 3.56 25.98 -11.83
N THR A 9 2.72 25.75 -10.83
CA THR A 9 1.26 25.80 -10.98
C THR A 9 0.68 26.92 -10.11
N THR A 10 -0.55 27.31 -10.41
CA THR A 10 -1.33 28.25 -9.59
C THR A 10 -1.94 27.60 -8.35
N LYS A 11 -1.77 26.28 -8.18
CA LYS A 11 -2.27 25.57 -7.00
C LYS A 11 -1.35 25.85 -5.82
N LEU A 12 -1.96 26.06 -4.66
CA LEU A 12 -1.25 26.35 -3.42
C LEU A 12 -1.08 25.10 -2.57
N CYS A 13 0.03 25.04 -1.84
CA CYS A 13 0.31 24.01 -0.85
C CYS A 13 -0.62 24.18 0.35
N HIS A 14 -1.30 23.12 0.75
CA HIS A 14 -2.24 23.15 1.88
C HIS A 14 -1.58 23.47 3.23
N LYS A 15 -0.25 23.31 3.36
CA LYS A 15 0.49 23.57 4.61
C LYS A 15 1.01 25.00 4.74
N CYS A 16 1.63 25.52 3.69
CA CYS A 16 2.34 26.81 3.74
C CYS A 16 1.85 27.83 2.69
N SER A 17 0.78 27.51 1.95
CA SER A 17 0.20 28.36 0.91
C SER A 17 1.15 28.78 -0.21
N SER A 18 2.34 28.19 -0.30
CA SER A 18 3.28 28.41 -1.41
C SER A 18 2.83 27.66 -2.66
N ASN A 19 3.27 28.11 -3.85
CA ASN A 19 2.91 27.48 -5.11
C ASN A 19 3.37 26.01 -5.18
N LEU A 20 2.59 25.15 -5.83
CA LEU A 20 2.96 23.77 -6.12
C LEU A 20 3.65 23.67 -7.48
N ILE A 21 4.70 22.89 -7.52
CA ILE A 21 5.43 22.49 -8.73
C ILE A 21 4.88 21.12 -9.16
N LEU A 22 4.31 21.05 -10.35
CA LEU A 22 3.91 19.78 -10.96
C LEU A 22 5.16 19.14 -11.56
N VAL A 23 5.55 18.00 -10.97
CA VAL A 23 6.79 17.28 -11.30
C VAL A 23 6.53 16.22 -12.35
N ASP A 24 5.38 15.54 -12.28
CA ASP A 24 5.08 14.43 -13.16
C ASP A 24 3.58 14.22 -13.31
N VAL A 25 3.19 13.66 -14.45
CA VAL A 25 1.83 13.20 -14.74
C VAL A 25 1.92 11.85 -15.43
N VAL A 26 1.44 10.82 -14.75
CA VAL A 26 1.37 9.45 -15.26
C VAL A 26 -0.07 9.16 -15.65
N VAL A 27 -0.27 8.70 -16.88
CA VAL A 27 -1.56 8.24 -17.38
C VAL A 27 -1.47 6.74 -17.59
N GLU A 28 -2.20 5.97 -16.79
CA GLU A 28 -2.15 4.51 -16.81
C GLU A 28 -3.56 3.92 -16.95
N LYS A 29 -3.66 2.80 -17.65
CA LYS A 29 -4.91 2.05 -17.78
C LYS A 29 -4.90 0.93 -16.74
N VAL A 30 -5.72 1.08 -15.70
CA VAL A 30 -5.80 0.09 -14.62
C VAL A 30 -6.86 -0.95 -14.96
N GLU A 31 -6.49 -2.23 -14.88
CA GLU A 31 -7.40 -3.34 -15.12
C GLU A 31 -8.62 -3.26 -14.19
N GLY A 32 -9.82 -3.39 -14.76
CA GLY A 32 -11.08 -3.29 -14.03
C GLY A 32 -11.64 -1.86 -13.88
N GLN A 33 -10.95 -0.82 -14.34
CA GLN A 33 -11.51 0.54 -14.40
C GLN A 33 -11.90 0.94 -15.83
N TYR A 34 -13.06 1.59 -15.96
CA TYR A 34 -13.52 2.17 -17.22
C TYR A 34 -12.81 3.50 -17.47
N GLY A 35 -11.61 3.42 -18.06
CA GLY A 35 -10.86 4.59 -18.52
C GLY A 35 -9.41 4.62 -18.07
N ASN A 36 -8.71 5.67 -18.49
CA ASN A 36 -7.34 5.93 -18.06
C ASN A 36 -7.36 6.70 -16.74
N ILE A 37 -6.54 6.28 -15.78
CA ILE A 37 -6.29 7.01 -14.54
C ILE A 37 -5.14 7.97 -14.78
N THR A 38 -5.33 9.23 -14.41
CA THR A 38 -4.26 10.23 -14.44
C THR A 38 -3.79 10.53 -13.02
N THR A 39 -2.55 10.18 -12.72
CA THR A 39 -1.89 10.48 -11.44
C THR A 39 -0.94 11.64 -11.63
N SER A 40 -1.11 12.71 -10.85
CA SER A 40 -0.25 13.90 -10.91
C SER A 40 0.57 14.05 -9.63
N THR A 41 1.88 14.20 -9.78
CA THR A 41 2.82 14.33 -8.67
C THR A 41 3.22 15.80 -8.48
N TYR A 42 2.91 16.37 -7.32
CA TYR A 42 3.23 17.75 -6.98
C TYR A 42 4.30 17.82 -5.88
N ARG A 43 5.11 18.87 -5.90
CA ARG A 43 6.02 19.28 -4.82
C ARG A 43 5.76 20.72 -4.42
N CYS A 44 5.94 21.04 -3.14
CA CYS A 44 5.88 22.41 -2.68
C CYS A 44 7.09 23.21 -3.20
N SER A 45 6.87 24.47 -3.62
CA SER A 45 7.97 25.37 -3.97
C SER A 45 8.77 25.82 -2.75
N ASN A 46 8.18 25.79 -1.56
CA ASN A 46 8.89 26.04 -0.31
C ASN A 46 9.61 24.74 0.13
N ILE A 47 10.94 24.78 0.09
CA ILE A 47 11.81 23.63 0.36
C ILE A 47 11.67 23.14 1.80
N GLU A 48 11.56 24.04 2.78
CA GLU A 48 11.44 23.66 4.19
C GLU A 48 10.14 22.88 4.44
N CYS A 49 9.03 23.39 3.91
CA CYS A 49 7.73 22.72 3.98
C CYS A 49 7.73 21.38 3.22
N GLN A 50 8.42 21.30 2.08
CA GLN A 50 8.57 20.06 1.33
C GLN A 50 9.35 19.01 2.14
N GLN A 51 10.48 19.40 2.74
CA GLN A 51 11.31 18.50 3.55
C GLN A 51 10.57 17.98 4.79
N GLU A 52 9.81 18.82 5.46
CA GLU A 52 8.98 18.40 6.60
C GLU A 52 7.92 17.39 6.17
N SER A 53 7.22 17.67 5.07
CA SER A 53 6.21 16.75 4.51
C SER A 53 6.82 15.43 4.06
N ASP A 54 8.00 15.45 3.45
CA ASP A 54 8.72 14.24 3.05
C ASP A 54 9.17 13.40 4.26
N LYS A 55 9.60 14.05 5.36
CA LYS A 55 9.90 13.38 6.63
C LYS A 55 8.66 12.71 7.20
N GLU A 56 7.53 13.40 7.29
CA GLU A 56 6.27 12.83 7.76
C GLU A 56 5.82 11.63 6.92
N LEU A 57 5.83 11.78 5.58
CA LEU A 57 5.48 10.71 4.65
C LEU A 57 6.38 9.50 4.84
N SER A 58 7.69 9.71 5.02
CA SER A 58 8.63 8.61 5.27
C SER A 58 8.31 7.83 6.55
N LEU A 59 7.89 8.52 7.61
CA LEU A 59 7.48 7.91 8.87
C LEU A 59 6.18 7.11 8.71
N ILE A 60 5.19 7.67 8.01
CA ILE A 60 3.93 6.98 7.72
C ILE A 60 4.19 5.72 6.89
N MET A 61 5.04 5.79 5.87
CA MET A 61 5.38 4.63 5.05
C MET A 61 6.12 3.55 5.85
N LYS A 62 7.04 3.93 6.75
CA LYS A 62 7.72 2.97 7.65
C LYS A 62 6.71 2.25 8.55
N ARG A 63 5.83 3.00 9.22
CA ARG A 63 4.77 2.44 10.08
C ARG A 63 3.83 1.53 9.31
N LYS A 64 3.43 1.91 8.09
CA LYS A 64 2.60 1.08 7.21
C LYS A 64 3.29 -0.24 6.86
N LYS A 65 4.57 -0.20 6.44
CA LYS A 65 5.35 -1.41 6.13
C LYS A 65 5.47 -2.36 7.34
N GLU A 66 5.69 -1.83 8.53
CA GLU A 66 5.76 -2.65 9.76
C GLU A 66 4.41 -3.29 10.10
N LYS A 67 3.33 -2.52 10.00
CA LYS A 67 1.96 -3.03 10.19
C LYS A 67 1.62 -4.13 9.18
N ASP A 68 1.97 -3.95 7.92
CA ASP A 68 1.73 -4.94 6.86
C ASP A 68 2.53 -6.23 7.11
N LYS A 69 3.80 -6.12 7.55
CA LYS A 69 4.61 -7.28 7.96
C LYS A 69 3.99 -8.02 9.13
N LEU A 70 3.51 -7.31 10.15
CA LEU A 70 2.86 -7.90 11.31
C LEU A 70 1.57 -8.64 10.92
N ASN A 71 0.74 -8.00 10.10
CA ASN A 71 -0.50 -8.58 9.60
C ASN A 71 -0.23 -9.83 8.75
N LYS A 72 0.80 -9.81 7.91
CA LYS A 72 1.20 -10.99 7.13
C LYS A 72 1.61 -12.16 8.04
N LYS A 73 2.43 -11.91 9.06
CA LYS A 73 2.82 -12.93 10.06
C LYS A 73 1.60 -13.50 10.80
N ARG A 74 0.67 -12.63 11.23
CA ARG A 74 -0.58 -13.06 11.88
C ARG A 74 -1.42 -13.95 10.97
N LEU A 75 -1.58 -13.57 9.70
CA LEU A 75 -2.35 -14.35 8.73
C LEU A 75 -1.70 -15.71 8.46
N GLU A 76 -0.38 -15.78 8.36
CA GLU A 76 0.35 -17.04 8.19
C GLU A 76 0.18 -17.97 9.40
N ASN A 77 0.23 -17.45 10.63
CA ASN A 77 0.01 -18.23 11.84
C ASN A 77 -1.41 -18.80 11.90
N ILE A 78 -2.42 -18.00 11.54
CA ILE A 78 -3.82 -18.45 11.45
C ILE A 78 -3.95 -19.58 10.41
N LYS A 79 -3.35 -19.42 9.22
CA LYS A 79 -3.36 -20.45 8.17
C LYS A 79 -2.70 -21.74 8.64
N ARG A 80 -1.55 -21.66 9.31
CA ARG A 80 -0.85 -22.83 9.88
C ARG A 80 -1.69 -23.52 10.96
N GLY A 81 -2.31 -22.77 11.86
CA GLY A 81 -3.22 -23.31 12.88
C GLY A 81 -4.40 -24.05 12.28
N ARG A 82 -5.08 -23.46 11.28
CA ARG A 82 -6.18 -24.11 10.54
C ARG A 82 -5.74 -25.40 9.85
N LYS A 83 -4.56 -25.42 9.25
CA LYS A 83 -4.00 -26.63 8.61
C LYS A 83 -3.77 -27.74 9.64
N LYS A 84 -3.09 -27.43 10.75
CA LYS A 84 -2.83 -28.40 11.83
C LYS A 84 -4.13 -29.00 12.39
N ALA A 85 -5.14 -28.16 12.66
CA ALA A 85 -6.43 -28.62 13.16
C ALA A 85 -7.15 -29.55 12.15
N LYS A 86 -7.05 -29.25 10.86
CA LYS A 86 -7.60 -30.11 9.79
C LYS A 86 -6.87 -31.46 9.73
N ASP A 87 -5.54 -31.43 9.77
CA ASP A 87 -4.71 -32.65 9.73
C ASP A 87 -4.96 -33.54 10.95
N GLU A 88 -5.11 -32.95 12.15
CA GLU A 88 -5.44 -33.69 13.37
C GLU A 88 -6.85 -34.30 13.32
N LYS A 89 -7.84 -33.56 12.78
CA LYS A 89 -9.19 -34.09 12.57
C LYS A 89 -9.17 -35.30 11.62
N LEU A 90 -8.41 -35.23 10.53
CA LEU A 90 -8.24 -36.34 9.57
C LEU A 90 -7.61 -37.58 10.23
N LYS A 91 -6.58 -37.40 11.06
CA LYS A 91 -5.95 -38.50 11.81
C LYS A 91 -6.93 -39.17 12.77
N ARG A 92 -7.74 -38.38 13.48
CA ARG A 92 -8.77 -38.90 14.42
C ARG A 92 -9.92 -39.63 13.71
N SER A 93 -10.31 -39.19 12.51
CA SER A 93 -11.34 -39.89 11.72
C SER A 93 -10.81 -41.16 11.04
N GLY A 94 -9.55 -41.19 10.61
CA GLY A 94 -8.92 -42.38 10.02
C GLY A 94 -8.70 -43.52 11.03
N SER A 95 -8.39 -43.20 12.28
CA SER A 95 -8.20 -44.22 13.33
C SER A 95 -9.49 -44.83 13.88
N ARG A 96 -10.65 -44.18 13.66
CA ARG A 96 -11.97 -44.75 14.03
C ARG A 96 -12.49 -45.80 13.04
N SER A 97 -11.99 -45.83 11.80
CA SER A 97 -12.43 -46.79 10.77
C SER A 97 -11.78 -48.18 10.87
N MET A 98 -10.79 -48.37 11.75
CA MET A 98 -10.00 -49.61 11.89
C MET A 98 -10.30 -50.40 13.17
N ARG A 99 -11.28 -49.99 13.99
CA ARG A 99 -11.71 -50.70 15.22
C ARG A 99 -13.07 -51.40 15.09
N ALA A 100 -13.62 -51.46 13.88
CA ALA A 100 -14.90 -52.12 13.59
C ALA A 100 -14.67 -53.31 12.65
N LEU A 101 -13.90 -54.30 13.13
CA LEU A 101 -13.85 -55.68 12.61
C LEU A 101 -13.62 -56.59 13.82
#